data_AF-A0A8I1RVU1-F1
#
_entry.id   AF-A0A8I1RVU1-F1
#
_cell.length_a   1.000
_cell.length_b   1.000
_cell.length_c   1.000
_cell.angle_alpha   90.00
_cell.angle_beta   90.00
_cell.angle_gamma   90.00
#
_symmetry.space_group_name_H-M   'P 1'
#
loop_
_entity.id
_entity.type
_entity.pdbx_description
1 polymer ?
#
loop_
_entity_poly.entity_id
_entity_poly.type
_entity_poly.pdbx_seq_one_letter_code
_entity_poly.pdbx_strand_id
1 'polypeptide(L)'
;MDDSTDNRAPAPERIAAFYDESPSYFVPIAIIVSVVAALAVGIYVNFYTAPAPPPSNPKPDFKLVYEQLGVSPDPAAELEKTITGTKLLDQLRREPCDREAIQPLAKMLVSFGYPREAATAARKFGERCGYSAKLLEEAYAALTRINDFTGAVAVANEMIKLDQARSRYRYLRGLAYEGMKNPRGALSDYISALQLFTDLSNVAVSEFYRISRMYAAIGRYCDAITPLEMYISYDVTKRQTAQLTKMITEYANDGSCRAHYASGSDKVWITKNNVVDVTINGVKARMLVDTGASMVSITPGLAARARILPDEQNLMTFQVVGGTVQSAPGYAQLIQVGQTSAASVPVAISVGREAAFGDQIDGLLGMTFLARFNFTFSSGILELKPRTIN
;
A
#
# COMPACT_ATOMS: atom_id res chain seq x y z
N MET A 1 65.78 33.85 13.54
CA MET A 1 66.54 33.94 12.26
C MET A 1 65.59 34.58 11.28
N ASP A 2 65.23 35.85 11.41
CA ASP A 2 66.03 37.06 11.66
C ASP A 2 66.90 37.48 10.48
N ASP A 3 66.84 38.79 10.20
CA ASP A 3 67.56 39.64 9.24
C ASP A 3 67.30 39.44 7.73
N SER A 4 66.71 40.36 6.96
CA SER A 4 66.81 41.83 6.80
C SER A 4 68.04 42.35 6.03
N THR A 5 67.72 43.00 4.90
CA THR A 5 68.42 44.07 4.16
C THR A 5 69.84 43.88 3.62
N ASP A 6 70.04 44.15 2.31
CA ASP A 6 70.96 45.23 1.92
C ASP A 6 70.68 45.78 0.49
N ASN A 7 70.97 47.07 0.35
CA ASN A 7 70.69 48.02 -0.72
C ASN A 7 71.92 48.27 -1.62
N ARG A 8 71.63 48.63 -2.88
CA ARG A 8 72.33 49.61 -3.76
C ARG A 8 73.80 49.39 -4.23
N ALA A 9 73.93 49.11 -5.55
CA ALA A 9 74.50 49.93 -6.66
C ALA A 9 75.91 50.60 -6.53
N PRO A 10 76.56 51.15 -7.60
CA PRO A 10 76.39 51.06 -9.07
C PRO A 10 77.73 50.85 -9.86
N ALA A 11 77.71 50.76 -11.20
CA ALA A 11 78.68 51.44 -12.11
C ALA A 11 78.33 51.28 -13.61
N PRO A 12 78.74 52.22 -14.48
CA PRO A 12 78.11 52.53 -15.77
C PRO A 12 78.97 52.15 -17.01
N GLU A 13 78.37 52.17 -18.20
CA GLU A 13 78.93 52.48 -19.54
C GLU A 13 77.91 51.96 -20.59
N ARG A 14 77.60 52.56 -21.74
CA ARG A 14 77.98 53.77 -22.48
C ARG A 14 76.79 54.13 -23.37
N ILE A 15 76.63 55.43 -23.61
CA ILE A 15 75.64 56.00 -24.52
C ILE A 15 76.09 55.73 -25.97
N ALA A 16 75.19 55.22 -26.80
CA ALA A 16 75.24 55.37 -28.25
C ALA A 16 73.89 55.92 -28.74
N ALA A 17 73.98 56.91 -29.62
CA ALA A 17 72.92 57.83 -29.99
C ALA A 17 71.98 57.29 -31.07
N PHE A 18 70.72 57.71 -30.93
CA PHE A 18 69.73 58.09 -31.96
C PHE A 18 69.70 57.35 -33.31
N TYR A 19 68.58 56.67 -33.58
CA TYR A 19 67.79 56.88 -34.80
C TYR A 19 66.29 56.80 -34.46
N ASP A 20 65.55 57.82 -34.91
CA ASP A 20 64.11 57.97 -34.83
C ASP A 20 63.50 57.35 -36.11
N GLU A 21 62.71 56.29 -35.96
CA GLU A 21 61.83 55.78 -37.02
C GLU A 21 60.43 55.57 -36.44
N SER A 22 59.48 56.37 -36.94
CA SER A 22 58.06 56.27 -36.62
C SER A 22 57.42 55.08 -37.34
N PRO A 23 56.72 54.16 -36.65
CA PRO A 23 56.10 53.02 -37.30
C PRO A 23 54.82 53.40 -38.05
N SER A 24 54.71 52.90 -39.28
CA SER A 24 53.61 53.14 -40.21
C SER A 24 52.38 52.29 -39.85
N TYR A 25 51.26 52.93 -39.48
CA TYR A 25 50.01 52.29 -39.04
C TYR A 25 49.10 51.75 -40.18
N PHE A 26 49.58 51.69 -41.43
CA PHE A 26 48.71 51.41 -42.59
C PHE A 26 48.46 49.91 -42.89
N VAL A 27 49.31 48.99 -42.41
CA VAL A 27 49.18 47.55 -42.71
C VAL A 27 48.14 46.80 -41.83
N PRO A 28 47.96 47.09 -40.52
CA PRO A 28 47.02 46.31 -39.70
C PRO A 28 45.54 46.62 -39.95
N ILE A 29 45.20 47.82 -40.48
CA ILE A 29 43.80 48.22 -40.72
C ILE A 29 43.21 47.50 -41.94
N ALA A 30 43.97 47.34 -43.02
CA ALA A 30 43.49 46.68 -44.24
C ALA A 30 43.14 45.20 -44.02
N ILE A 31 43.91 44.48 -43.20
CA ILE A 31 43.66 43.07 -42.87
C ILE A 31 42.38 42.93 -42.02
N ILE A 32 42.17 43.82 -41.05
CA ILE A 32 40.98 43.79 -40.19
C ILE A 32 39.70 44.06 -41.01
N VAL A 33 39.70 45.05 -41.90
CA VAL A 33 38.54 45.34 -42.75
C VAL A 33 38.23 44.15 -43.69
N SER A 34 39.26 43.48 -44.21
CA SER A 34 39.09 42.32 -45.09
C SER A 34 38.46 41.12 -44.37
N VAL A 35 38.89 40.85 -43.13
CA VAL A 35 38.35 39.75 -42.31
C VAL A 35 36.90 40.05 -41.88
N VAL A 36 36.61 41.29 -41.49
CA VAL A 36 35.24 41.69 -41.11
C VAL A 36 34.31 41.63 -42.32
N ALA A 37 34.75 42.06 -43.51
CA ALA A 37 33.97 41.96 -44.73
C ALA A 37 33.72 40.49 -45.14
N ALA A 38 34.73 39.62 -45.05
CA ALA A 38 34.58 38.20 -45.34
C ALA A 38 33.63 37.49 -44.34
N LEU A 39 33.69 37.85 -43.05
CA LEU A 39 32.75 37.35 -42.04
C LEU A 39 31.33 37.87 -42.27
N ALA A 40 31.17 39.14 -42.64
CA ALA A 40 29.87 39.71 -42.96
C ALA A 40 29.25 39.05 -44.20
N VAL A 41 30.05 38.76 -45.24
CA VAL A 41 29.60 38.01 -46.41
C VAL A 41 29.29 36.56 -46.06
N GLY A 42 30.09 35.90 -45.23
CA GLY A 42 29.82 34.53 -44.76
C GLY A 42 28.53 34.43 -43.94
N ILE A 43 28.28 35.41 -43.05
CA ILE A 43 27.05 35.50 -42.28
C ILE A 43 25.86 35.83 -43.19
N TYR A 44 26.03 36.75 -44.13
CA TYR A 44 24.99 37.13 -45.09
C TYR A 44 24.61 35.94 -45.97
N VAL A 45 25.57 35.25 -46.59
CA VAL A 45 25.31 34.06 -47.40
C VAL A 45 24.64 33.00 -46.54
N ASN A 46 25.12 32.70 -45.33
CA ASN A 46 24.49 31.69 -44.48
C ASN A 46 23.07 32.06 -44.03
N PHE A 47 22.76 33.34 -43.79
CA PHE A 47 21.40 33.78 -43.44
C PHE A 47 20.44 33.79 -44.63
N TYR A 48 20.93 34.10 -45.84
CA TYR A 48 20.08 34.29 -47.02
C TYR A 48 20.08 33.11 -48.01
N THR A 49 21.01 32.15 -47.86
CA THR A 49 21.05 30.91 -48.66
C THR A 49 20.83 29.65 -47.83
N ALA A 50 20.65 29.76 -46.50
CA ALA A 50 20.16 28.64 -45.71
C ALA A 50 18.81 28.18 -46.30
N PRO A 51 18.68 26.89 -46.66
CA PRO A 51 17.39 26.37 -47.10
C PRO A 51 16.39 26.64 -45.97
N ALA A 52 15.18 27.08 -46.34
CA ALA A 52 14.09 27.24 -45.37
C ALA A 52 14.02 25.98 -44.51
N PRO A 53 13.87 26.10 -43.17
CA PRO A 53 13.72 24.93 -42.33
C PRO A 53 12.65 24.04 -42.96
N PRO A 54 12.89 22.71 -43.05
CA PRO A 54 11.92 21.81 -43.65
C PRO A 54 10.55 22.10 -43.04
N PRO A 55 9.46 22.10 -43.82
CA PRO A 55 8.13 22.37 -43.29
C PRO A 55 7.97 21.53 -42.04
N SER A 56 7.76 22.18 -40.89
CA SER A 56 7.58 21.47 -39.64
C SER A 56 6.49 20.44 -39.88
N ASN A 57 6.80 19.16 -39.67
CA ASN A 57 5.79 18.11 -39.79
C ASN A 57 4.54 18.59 -39.04
N PRO A 58 3.35 18.53 -39.66
CA PRO A 58 2.15 18.98 -39.00
C PRO A 58 2.08 18.30 -37.64
N LYS A 59 1.90 19.10 -36.59
CA LYS A 59 1.82 18.57 -35.22
C LYS A 59 0.79 17.43 -35.23
N PRO A 60 1.15 16.23 -34.74
CA PRO A 60 0.19 15.13 -34.70
C PRO A 60 -1.05 15.57 -33.91
N ASP A 61 -2.24 15.32 -34.46
CA ASP A 61 -3.48 15.60 -33.75
C ASP A 61 -3.75 14.51 -32.72
N PHE A 62 -3.77 14.90 -31.44
CA PHE A 62 -3.99 14.02 -30.29
C PHE A 62 -5.41 14.13 -29.71
N LYS A 63 -6.32 14.88 -30.34
CA LYS A 63 -7.68 15.11 -29.82
C LYS A 63 -8.41 13.83 -29.41
N LEU A 64 -8.36 12.81 -30.26
CA LEU A 64 -8.97 11.50 -29.97
C LEU A 64 -8.33 10.81 -28.76
N VAL A 65 -7.01 10.93 -28.58
CA VAL A 65 -6.29 10.35 -27.44
C VAL A 65 -6.78 11.00 -26.14
N TYR A 66 -6.92 12.34 -26.13
CA TYR A 66 -7.42 13.06 -24.95
C TYR A 66 -8.87 12.71 -24.61
N GLU A 67 -9.74 12.63 -25.62
CA GLU A 67 -11.15 12.23 -25.43
C GLU A 67 -11.26 10.83 -24.84
N GLN A 68 -10.50 9.89 -25.40
CA GLN A 68 -10.43 8.51 -24.92
C GLN A 68 -9.88 8.42 -23.51
N LEU A 69 -8.86 9.20 -23.15
CA LEU A 69 -8.28 9.19 -21.81
C LEU A 69 -9.05 10.09 -20.83
N GLY A 70 -9.97 10.94 -21.29
CA GLY A 70 -10.64 11.93 -20.45
C GLY A 70 -9.66 12.97 -19.89
N VAL A 71 -8.67 13.37 -20.67
CA VAL A 71 -7.71 14.41 -20.31
C VAL A 71 -8.25 15.76 -20.81
N SER A 72 -8.36 16.74 -19.91
CA SER A 72 -8.81 18.09 -20.23
C SER A 72 -7.76 18.89 -21.02
N PRO A 73 -8.14 19.98 -21.70
CA PRO A 73 -7.23 20.75 -22.57
C PRO A 73 -5.96 21.26 -21.87
N ASP A 74 -6.05 21.71 -20.62
CA ASP A 74 -4.89 22.26 -19.89
C ASP A 74 -3.79 21.21 -19.64
N PRO A 75 -4.08 20.03 -19.03
CA PRO A 75 -3.09 18.96 -18.91
C PRO A 75 -2.60 18.42 -20.26
N ALA A 76 -3.46 18.40 -21.29
CA ALA A 76 -3.05 18.03 -22.64
C ALA A 76 -1.98 18.99 -23.19
N ALA A 77 -2.17 20.30 -23.01
CA ALA A 77 -1.20 21.30 -23.41
C ALA A 77 0.15 21.15 -22.67
N GLU A 78 0.14 20.82 -21.37
CA GLU A 78 1.37 20.55 -20.61
C GLU A 78 2.11 19.30 -21.10
N LEU A 79 1.40 18.23 -21.48
CA LEU A 79 2.01 17.04 -22.07
C LEU A 79 2.73 17.36 -23.38
N GLU A 80 2.10 18.14 -24.27
CA GLU A 80 2.65 18.54 -25.56
C GLU A 80 3.87 19.48 -25.46
N LYS A 81 4.04 20.20 -24.35
CA LYS A 81 5.24 21.02 -24.11
C LYS A 81 6.51 20.18 -23.91
N THR A 82 6.36 18.88 -23.64
CA THR A 82 7.48 17.98 -23.37
C THR A 82 7.71 17.01 -24.52
N ILE A 83 8.98 16.70 -24.80
CA ILE A 83 9.37 15.70 -25.81
C ILE A 83 8.80 14.33 -25.41
N THR A 84 8.93 13.97 -24.12
CA THR A 84 8.42 12.70 -23.60
C THR A 84 6.90 12.61 -23.71
N GLY A 85 6.16 13.64 -23.31
CA GLY A 85 4.70 13.64 -23.37
C GLY A 85 4.21 13.50 -24.80
N THR A 86 4.75 14.28 -25.73
CA THR A 86 4.43 14.17 -27.17
C THR A 86 4.72 12.78 -27.73
N LYS A 87 5.86 12.16 -27.33
CA LYS A 87 6.20 10.78 -27.74
C LYS A 87 5.19 9.76 -27.22
N LEU A 88 4.81 9.85 -25.96
CA LEU A 88 3.85 8.93 -25.33
C LEU A 88 2.44 9.07 -25.95
N LEU A 89 2.02 10.31 -26.21
CA LEU A 89 0.77 10.61 -26.90
C LEU A 89 0.76 10.04 -28.31
N ASP A 90 1.87 10.16 -29.04
CA ASP A 90 1.98 9.59 -30.38
C ASP A 90 2.02 8.06 -30.40
N GLN A 91 2.60 7.43 -29.36
CA GLN A 91 2.50 5.98 -29.17
C GLN A 91 1.06 5.55 -28.97
N LEU A 92 0.32 6.21 -28.07
CA LEU A 92 -1.10 5.90 -27.80
C LEU A 92 -2.01 6.24 -28.99
N ARG A 93 -1.65 7.23 -29.81
CA ARG A 93 -2.36 7.54 -31.05
C ARG A 93 -2.24 6.40 -32.06
N ARG A 94 -1.04 5.84 -32.20
CA ARG A 94 -0.75 4.73 -33.13
C ARG A 94 -1.27 3.40 -32.60
N GLU A 95 -1.09 3.15 -31.31
CA GLU A 95 -1.45 1.94 -30.59
C GLU A 95 -2.28 2.28 -29.34
N PRO A 96 -3.63 2.41 -29.45
CA PRO A 96 -4.49 2.90 -28.36
C PRO A 96 -4.45 2.10 -27.05
N CYS A 97 -3.97 0.85 -27.11
CA CYS A 97 -3.80 -0.03 -25.95
C CYS A 97 -2.33 -0.27 -25.58
N ASP A 98 -1.41 0.64 -25.94
CA ASP A 98 -0.01 0.60 -25.51
C ASP A 98 0.12 0.83 -23.99
N ARG A 99 0.33 -0.27 -23.26
CA ARG A 99 0.48 -0.27 -21.80
C ARG A 99 1.78 0.38 -21.32
N GLU A 100 2.83 0.33 -22.14
CA GLU A 100 4.13 0.92 -21.83
C GLU A 100 4.10 2.45 -22.00
N ALA A 101 3.16 2.97 -22.80
CA ALA A 101 2.95 4.40 -22.95
C ALA A 101 2.02 5.00 -21.88
N ILE A 102 0.92 4.33 -21.53
CA ILE A 102 -0.07 4.92 -20.60
C ILE A 102 0.46 5.09 -19.17
N GLN A 103 1.26 4.15 -18.66
CA GLN A 103 1.76 4.24 -17.29
C GLN A 103 2.67 5.48 -17.08
N PRO A 104 3.73 5.70 -17.87
CA PRO A 104 4.53 6.92 -17.73
C PRO A 104 3.73 8.20 -18.04
N LEU A 105 2.75 8.16 -18.95
CA LEU A 105 1.89 9.31 -19.21
C LEU A 105 1.06 9.69 -17.97
N ALA A 106 0.46 8.71 -17.30
CA ALA A 106 -0.27 8.94 -16.04
C ALA A 106 0.66 9.52 -14.95
N LYS A 107 1.90 9.02 -14.84
CA LYS A 107 2.91 9.59 -13.93
C LYS A 107 3.25 11.05 -14.26
N MET A 108 3.37 11.38 -15.54
CA MET A 108 3.63 12.75 -15.97
C MET A 108 2.48 13.69 -15.55
N LEU A 109 1.23 13.27 -15.76
CA LEU A 109 0.06 14.02 -15.30
C LEU A 109 0.11 14.27 -13.79
N VAL A 110 0.46 13.27 -12.97
CA VAL A 110 0.66 13.46 -11.52
C VAL A 110 1.78 14.46 -11.21
N SER A 111 2.90 14.40 -11.95
CA SER A 111 4.04 15.30 -11.76
C SER A 111 3.73 16.75 -12.14
N PHE A 112 2.81 16.96 -13.08
CA PHE A 112 2.34 18.27 -13.52
C PHE A 112 1.22 18.84 -12.65
N GLY A 113 0.78 18.12 -11.60
CA GLY A 113 -0.27 18.59 -10.71
C GLY A 113 -1.69 18.19 -11.12
N TYR A 114 -1.83 17.22 -12.02
CA TYR A 114 -3.12 16.69 -12.53
C TYR A 114 -3.36 15.23 -12.09
N PRO A 115 -3.38 14.91 -10.79
CA PRO A 115 -3.58 13.54 -10.31
C PRO A 115 -4.98 12.99 -10.59
N ARG A 116 -6.00 13.84 -10.68
CA ARG A 116 -7.37 13.42 -11.01
C ARG A 116 -7.46 12.95 -12.46
N GLU A 117 -6.85 13.69 -13.36
CA GLU A 117 -6.76 13.37 -14.79
C GLU A 117 -5.88 12.15 -15.00
N ALA A 118 -4.77 12.01 -14.26
CA ALA A 118 -3.94 10.79 -14.29
C ALA A 118 -4.76 9.54 -13.94
N ALA A 119 -5.53 9.59 -12.85
CA ALA A 119 -6.36 8.47 -12.43
C ALA A 119 -7.52 8.21 -13.42
N THR A 120 -8.10 9.27 -13.99
CA THR A 120 -9.15 9.17 -15.02
C THR A 120 -8.63 8.49 -16.29
N ALA A 121 -7.46 8.91 -16.76
CA ALA A 121 -6.77 8.33 -17.91
C ALA A 121 -6.46 6.85 -17.68
N ALA A 122 -5.90 6.52 -16.52
CA ALA A 122 -5.61 5.14 -16.13
C ALA A 122 -6.88 4.26 -16.10
N ARG A 123 -7.98 4.78 -15.52
CA ARG A 123 -9.26 4.06 -15.46
C ARG A 123 -9.90 3.87 -16.83
N LYS A 124 -10.06 4.93 -17.60
CA LYS A 124 -10.64 4.85 -18.95
C LYS A 124 -9.82 3.96 -19.88
N PHE A 125 -8.48 4.02 -19.79
CA PHE A 125 -7.62 3.09 -20.49
C PHE A 125 -7.88 1.65 -20.07
N GLY A 126 -7.89 1.37 -18.76
CA GLY A 126 -8.10 0.03 -18.23
C GLY A 126 -9.48 -0.56 -18.57
N GLU A 127 -10.53 0.25 -18.60
CA GLU A 127 -11.89 -0.14 -19.03
C GLU A 127 -11.91 -0.63 -20.49
N ARG A 128 -11.12 -0.03 -21.37
CA ARG A 128 -11.08 -0.40 -22.79
C ARG A 128 -10.03 -1.47 -23.12
N CYS A 129 -8.87 -1.37 -22.50
CA CYS A 129 -7.65 -2.11 -22.88
C CYS A 129 -7.22 -3.15 -21.83
N GLY A 130 -7.99 -3.28 -20.74
CA GLY A 130 -7.68 -4.14 -19.60
C GLY A 130 -6.75 -3.46 -18.59
N TYR A 131 -7.02 -3.71 -17.32
CA TYR A 131 -6.22 -3.20 -16.21
C TYR A 131 -4.89 -3.95 -16.03
N SER A 132 -3.89 -3.22 -15.56
CA SER A 132 -2.66 -3.80 -15.01
C SER A 132 -2.45 -3.33 -13.58
N ALA A 133 -1.76 -4.14 -12.77
CA ALA A 133 -1.47 -3.82 -11.38
C ALA A 133 -0.77 -2.45 -11.25
N LYS A 134 0.25 -2.22 -12.07
CA LYS A 134 1.02 -0.97 -12.08
C LYS A 134 0.13 0.23 -12.37
N LEU A 135 -0.73 0.15 -13.39
CA LEU A 135 -1.60 1.26 -13.79
C LEU A 135 -2.63 1.59 -12.70
N LEU A 136 -3.23 0.57 -12.08
CA LEU A 136 -4.13 0.76 -10.96
C LEU A 136 -3.41 1.35 -9.74
N GLU A 137 -2.16 0.93 -9.46
CA GLU A 137 -1.37 1.49 -8.35
C GLU A 137 -1.07 2.98 -8.56
N GLU A 138 -0.77 3.42 -9.79
CA GLU A 138 -0.62 4.85 -10.09
C GLU A 138 -1.94 5.62 -9.86
N ALA A 139 -3.06 5.08 -10.34
CA ALA A 139 -4.37 5.70 -10.18
C ALA A 139 -4.76 5.82 -8.70
N TYR A 140 -4.53 4.76 -7.91
CA TYR A 140 -4.80 4.73 -6.47
C TYR A 140 -3.93 5.77 -5.73
N ALA A 141 -2.64 5.82 -6.03
CA ALA A 141 -1.72 6.79 -5.42
C ALA A 141 -2.11 8.23 -5.77
N ALA A 142 -2.51 8.49 -7.02
CA ALA A 142 -2.96 9.80 -7.47
C ALA A 142 -4.22 10.27 -6.73
N LEU A 143 -5.23 9.38 -6.57
CA LEU A 143 -6.49 9.70 -5.90
C LEU A 143 -6.31 9.91 -4.40
N THR A 144 -5.50 9.08 -3.74
CA THR A 144 -5.22 9.24 -2.31
C THR A 144 -4.45 10.53 -2.00
N ARG A 145 -3.53 10.96 -2.90
CA ARG A 145 -2.82 12.26 -2.77
C ARG A 145 -3.76 13.47 -2.70
N ILE A 146 -4.93 13.37 -3.33
CA ILE A 146 -5.95 14.44 -3.33
C ILE A 146 -7.15 14.13 -2.43
N ASN A 147 -7.01 13.17 -1.51
CA ASN A 147 -8.07 12.72 -0.60
C ASN A 147 -9.36 12.26 -1.30
N ASP A 148 -9.30 11.86 -2.57
CA ASP A 148 -10.42 11.24 -3.28
C ASP A 148 -10.50 9.76 -2.92
N PHE A 149 -10.91 9.50 -1.68
CA PHE A 149 -10.97 8.14 -1.16
C PHE A 149 -12.09 7.31 -1.80
N THR A 150 -13.18 7.93 -2.25
CA THR A 150 -14.24 7.25 -3.01
C THR A 150 -13.69 6.70 -4.33
N GLY A 151 -12.92 7.51 -5.06
CA GLY A 151 -12.20 7.05 -6.23
C GLY A 151 -11.17 5.98 -5.91
N ALA A 152 -10.42 6.13 -4.83
CA ALA A 152 -9.41 5.15 -4.40
C ALA A 152 -10.03 3.79 -4.06
N VAL A 153 -11.20 3.76 -3.41
CA VAL A 153 -11.98 2.53 -3.18
C VAL A 153 -12.39 1.89 -4.50
N ALA A 154 -12.87 2.67 -5.47
CA ALA A 154 -13.24 2.16 -6.79
C ALA A 154 -12.04 1.52 -7.51
N VAL A 155 -10.86 2.16 -7.47
CA VAL A 155 -9.63 1.60 -8.04
C VAL A 155 -9.19 0.34 -7.29
N ALA A 156 -9.25 0.33 -5.97
CA ALA A 156 -8.89 -0.84 -5.17
C ALA A 156 -9.84 -2.03 -5.42
N ASN A 157 -11.12 -1.78 -5.73
CA ASN A 157 -12.03 -2.84 -6.17
C ASN A 157 -11.56 -3.50 -7.48
N GLU A 158 -11.08 -2.72 -8.45
CA GLU A 158 -10.49 -3.28 -9.68
C GLU A 158 -9.19 -4.04 -9.40
N MET A 159 -8.37 -3.60 -8.44
CA MET A 159 -7.18 -4.36 -8.01
C MET A 159 -7.56 -5.72 -7.43
N ILE A 160 -8.57 -5.78 -6.56
CA ILE A 160 -9.03 -7.05 -5.97
C ILE A 160 -9.57 -8.00 -7.04
N LYS A 161 -10.26 -7.48 -8.09
CA LYS A 161 -10.68 -8.31 -9.22
C LYS A 161 -9.49 -8.89 -10.00
N LEU A 162 -8.40 -8.12 -10.11
CA LEU A 162 -7.18 -8.54 -10.82
C LEU A 162 -6.46 -9.68 -10.11
N ASP A 163 -6.35 -9.63 -8.78
CA ASP A 163 -5.70 -10.66 -7.97
C ASP A 163 -6.33 -10.71 -6.57
N GLN A 164 -7.26 -11.65 -6.36
CA GLN A 164 -8.01 -11.78 -5.10
C GLN A 164 -7.15 -12.28 -3.93
N ALA A 165 -6.04 -12.98 -4.22
CA ALA A 165 -5.15 -13.55 -3.21
C ALA A 165 -4.12 -12.53 -2.71
N ARG A 166 -4.01 -11.37 -3.37
CA ARG A 166 -3.06 -10.33 -2.98
C ARG A 166 -3.58 -9.50 -1.81
N SER A 167 -3.09 -9.82 -0.61
CA SER A 167 -3.42 -9.12 0.65
C SER A 167 -3.33 -7.59 0.53
N ARG A 168 -2.28 -7.08 -0.15
CA ARG A 168 -2.04 -5.65 -0.35
C ARG A 168 -3.25 -4.91 -0.94
N TYR A 169 -4.03 -5.53 -1.82
CA TYR A 169 -5.14 -4.84 -2.49
C TYR A 169 -6.31 -4.57 -1.55
N ARG A 170 -6.60 -5.50 -0.65
CA ARG A 170 -7.58 -5.28 0.43
C ARG A 170 -7.07 -4.28 1.45
N TYR A 171 -5.79 -4.37 1.81
CA TYR A 171 -5.14 -3.39 2.68
C TYR A 171 -5.26 -1.96 2.13
N LEU A 172 -5.02 -1.75 0.83
CA LEU A 172 -5.20 -0.45 0.18
C LEU A 172 -6.65 0.02 0.25
N ARG A 173 -7.64 -0.86 -0.02
CA ARG A 173 -9.05 -0.47 0.14
C ARG A 173 -9.40 -0.10 1.58
N GLY A 174 -8.84 -0.81 2.56
CA GLY A 174 -8.96 -0.50 3.98
C GLY A 174 -8.41 0.88 4.35
N LEU A 175 -7.25 1.27 3.78
CA LEU A 175 -6.70 2.62 3.93
C LEU A 175 -7.63 3.69 3.36
N ALA A 176 -8.21 3.45 2.19
CA ALA A 176 -9.17 4.38 1.59
C ALA A 176 -10.43 4.51 2.47
N TYR A 177 -10.96 3.41 3.02
CA TYR A 177 -12.07 3.48 3.99
C TYR A 177 -11.70 4.22 5.28
N GLU A 178 -10.48 4.05 5.80
CA GLU A 178 -9.98 4.82 6.95
C GLU A 178 -9.98 6.33 6.62
N GLY A 179 -9.53 6.71 5.43
CA GLY A 179 -9.61 8.09 4.92
C GLY A 179 -11.03 8.64 4.80
N MET A 180 -12.01 7.77 4.46
CA MET A 180 -13.43 8.10 4.45
C MET A 180 -14.07 8.15 5.85
N LYS A 181 -13.30 7.92 6.92
CA LYS A 181 -13.82 7.74 8.28
C LYS A 181 -14.86 6.62 8.38
N ASN A 182 -14.68 5.56 7.59
CA ASN A 182 -15.48 4.34 7.64
C ASN A 182 -14.70 3.21 8.33
N PRO A 183 -14.67 3.17 9.68
CA PRO A 183 -13.88 2.18 10.41
C PRO A 183 -14.40 0.75 10.25
N ARG A 184 -15.70 0.55 9.95
CA ARG A 184 -16.26 -0.80 9.72
C ARG A 184 -15.77 -1.39 8.40
N GLY A 185 -15.82 -0.62 7.32
CA GLY A 185 -15.27 -1.02 6.03
C GLY A 185 -13.76 -1.27 6.09
N ALA A 186 -13.03 -0.38 6.76
CA ALA A 186 -11.59 -0.53 6.97
C ALA A 186 -11.25 -1.79 7.79
N LEU A 187 -11.99 -2.05 8.88
CA LEU A 187 -11.81 -3.24 9.70
C LEU A 187 -11.97 -4.53 8.90
N SER A 188 -13.04 -4.64 8.12
CA SER A 188 -13.31 -5.83 7.30
C SER A 188 -12.20 -6.08 6.28
N ASP A 189 -11.70 -5.02 5.64
CA ASP A 189 -10.60 -5.13 4.67
C ASP A 189 -9.25 -5.45 5.31
N TYR A 190 -8.93 -4.86 6.46
CA TYR A 190 -7.69 -5.19 7.18
C TYR A 190 -7.70 -6.62 7.72
N ILE A 191 -8.83 -7.10 8.25
CA ILE A 191 -8.95 -8.51 8.65
C ILE A 191 -8.78 -9.40 7.43
N SER A 192 -9.50 -9.12 6.34
CA SER A 192 -9.38 -9.91 5.11
C SER A 192 -7.95 -9.90 4.55
N ALA A 193 -7.25 -8.77 4.59
CA ALA A 193 -5.84 -8.70 4.19
C ALA A 193 -4.97 -9.60 5.08
N LEU A 194 -5.19 -9.60 6.39
CA LEU A 194 -4.48 -10.46 7.34
C LEU A 194 -4.75 -11.95 7.05
N GLN A 195 -5.98 -12.34 6.70
CA GLN A 195 -6.33 -13.73 6.36
C GLN A 195 -5.66 -14.28 5.09
N LEU A 196 -5.16 -13.39 4.22
CA LEU A 196 -4.55 -13.79 2.95
C LEU A 196 -3.04 -14.08 3.10
N PHE A 197 -2.45 -13.85 4.27
CA PHE A 197 -1.08 -14.26 4.54
C PHE A 197 -1.00 -15.76 4.81
N THR A 198 0.00 -16.42 4.24
CA THR A 198 0.25 -17.85 4.47
C THR A 198 0.93 -18.13 5.81
N ASP A 199 1.65 -17.14 6.35
CA ASP A 199 2.35 -17.23 7.63
C ASP A 199 2.20 -15.92 8.40
N LEU A 200 1.31 -15.94 9.39
CA LEU A 200 1.03 -14.81 10.27
C LEU A 200 2.20 -14.49 11.22
N SER A 201 3.11 -15.45 11.43
CA SER A 201 4.31 -15.22 12.21
C SER A 201 5.33 -14.35 11.47
N ASN A 202 5.17 -14.07 10.17
CA ASN A 202 6.03 -13.13 9.43
C ASN A 202 5.32 -11.85 8.99
N VAL A 203 4.17 -11.53 9.61
CA VAL A 203 3.42 -10.30 9.32
C VAL A 203 3.90 -9.15 10.21
N ALA A 204 4.05 -7.97 9.61
CA ALA A 204 4.44 -6.76 10.33
C ALA A 204 3.38 -6.36 11.38
N VAL A 205 3.85 -5.85 12.53
CA VAL A 205 2.97 -5.37 13.62
C VAL A 205 1.97 -4.30 13.17
N SER A 206 2.29 -3.54 12.12
CA SER A 206 1.41 -2.50 11.57
C SER A 206 0.05 -3.03 11.09
N GLU A 207 -0.01 -4.27 10.59
CA GLU A 207 -1.27 -4.90 10.17
C GLU A 207 -2.19 -5.12 11.38
N PHE A 208 -1.63 -5.64 12.47
CA PHE A 208 -2.35 -5.87 13.72
C PHE A 208 -2.77 -4.55 14.37
N TYR A 209 -1.89 -3.54 14.40
CA TYR A 209 -2.23 -2.19 14.90
C TYR A 209 -3.42 -1.57 14.17
N ARG A 210 -3.51 -1.75 12.85
CA ARG A 210 -4.64 -1.21 12.08
C ARG A 210 -5.95 -1.86 12.48
N ILE A 211 -5.98 -3.18 12.60
CA ILE A 211 -7.17 -3.92 13.04
C ILE A 211 -7.58 -3.47 14.46
N SER A 212 -6.62 -3.41 15.40
CA SER A 212 -6.87 -2.96 16.77
C SER A 212 -7.43 -1.53 16.83
N ARG A 213 -6.83 -0.59 16.09
CA ARG A 213 -7.33 0.79 16.03
C ARG A 213 -8.73 0.85 15.43
N MET A 214 -9.04 0.05 14.41
CA MET A 214 -10.38 0.04 13.83
C MET A 214 -11.42 -0.55 14.78
N TYR A 215 -11.08 -1.60 15.56
CA TYR A 215 -11.94 -2.09 16.64
C TYR A 215 -12.19 -1.01 17.71
N ALA A 216 -11.14 -0.31 18.16
CA ALA A 216 -11.28 0.80 19.11
C ALA A 216 -12.14 1.94 18.52
N ALA A 217 -11.97 2.27 17.24
CA ALA A 217 -12.74 3.32 16.56
C ALA A 217 -14.25 3.02 16.46
N ILE A 218 -14.65 1.75 16.55
CA ILE A 218 -16.07 1.34 16.63
C ILE A 218 -16.52 1.02 18.07
N GLY A 219 -15.74 1.41 19.08
CA GLY A 219 -16.03 1.22 20.50
C GLY A 219 -15.84 -0.21 21.01
N ARG A 220 -15.25 -1.11 20.21
CA ARG A 220 -15.00 -2.51 20.58
C ARG A 220 -13.60 -2.68 21.18
N TYR A 221 -13.36 -2.01 22.31
CA TYR A 221 -12.02 -1.97 22.94
C TYR A 221 -11.49 -3.35 23.35
N CYS A 222 -12.31 -4.24 23.89
CA CYS A 222 -11.85 -5.58 24.26
C CYS A 222 -11.38 -6.40 23.05
N ASP A 223 -12.00 -6.20 21.89
CA ASP A 223 -11.59 -6.86 20.65
C ASP A 223 -10.35 -6.21 20.03
N ALA A 224 -10.10 -4.93 20.32
CA ALA A 224 -8.87 -4.26 19.94
C ALA A 224 -7.62 -4.90 20.59
N ILE A 225 -7.77 -5.59 21.72
CA ILE A 225 -6.68 -6.34 22.38
C ILE A 225 -6.26 -7.56 21.55
N THR A 226 -7.23 -8.27 20.96
CA THR A 226 -7.00 -9.59 20.35
C THR A 226 -5.96 -9.59 19.21
N PRO A 227 -5.94 -8.65 18.25
CA PRO A 227 -4.89 -8.61 17.22
C PRO A 227 -3.49 -8.38 17.81
N LEU A 228 -3.38 -7.60 18.88
CA LEU A 228 -2.08 -7.35 19.54
C LEU A 228 -1.59 -8.60 20.26
N GLU A 229 -2.46 -9.26 21.00
CA GLU A 229 -2.13 -10.53 21.67
C GLU A 229 -1.82 -11.64 20.67
N MET A 230 -2.53 -11.69 19.54
CA MET A 230 -2.23 -12.61 18.44
C MET A 230 -0.81 -12.36 17.92
N TYR A 231 -0.45 -11.10 17.62
CA TYR A 231 0.91 -10.75 17.21
C TYR A 231 1.96 -11.22 18.22
N ILE A 232 1.74 -10.94 19.52
CA ILE A 232 2.64 -11.32 20.62
C ILE A 232 2.77 -12.85 20.72
N SER A 233 1.68 -13.59 20.55
CA SER A 233 1.64 -15.04 20.75
C SER A 233 2.60 -15.84 19.85
N TYR A 234 2.96 -15.32 18.67
CA TYR A 234 3.88 -15.99 17.75
C TYR A 234 5.34 -15.99 18.23
N ASP A 235 5.77 -14.99 19.00
CA ASP A 235 7.10 -14.96 19.65
C ASP A 235 7.02 -14.02 20.86
N VAL A 236 6.52 -14.53 21.98
CA VAL A 236 6.30 -13.73 23.19
C VAL A 236 7.59 -13.04 23.63
N THR A 237 8.73 -13.74 23.53
CA THR A 237 10.02 -13.23 24.02
C THR A 237 10.49 -12.00 23.24
N LYS A 238 10.28 -11.96 21.93
CA LYS A 238 10.71 -10.82 21.09
C LYS A 238 9.63 -9.78 20.89
N ARG A 239 8.36 -10.17 20.90
CA ARG A 239 7.25 -9.30 20.48
C ARG A 239 6.55 -8.61 21.63
N GLN A 240 6.66 -9.13 22.85
CA GLN A 240 6.09 -8.47 24.01
C GLN A 240 6.92 -7.24 24.37
N THR A 241 6.53 -6.09 23.83
CA THR A 241 7.18 -4.80 24.08
C THR A 241 6.40 -3.96 25.09
N ALA A 242 7.07 -3.03 25.75
CA ALA A 242 6.41 -2.08 26.67
C ALA A 242 5.29 -1.28 25.97
N GLN A 243 5.47 -0.94 24.68
CA GLN A 243 4.46 -0.24 23.89
C GLN A 243 3.19 -1.07 23.71
N LEU A 244 3.32 -2.33 23.30
CA LEU A 244 2.19 -3.24 23.10
C LEU A 244 1.45 -3.50 24.42
N THR A 245 2.20 -3.77 25.49
CA THR A 245 1.62 -3.94 26.83
C THR A 245 0.83 -2.71 27.26
N LYS A 246 1.38 -1.50 27.04
CA LYS A 246 0.68 -0.24 27.35
C LYS A 246 -0.63 -0.10 26.56
N MET A 247 -0.61 -0.36 25.24
CA MET A 247 -1.82 -0.28 24.41
C MET A 247 -2.89 -1.29 24.84
N ILE A 248 -2.48 -2.52 25.21
CA ILE A 248 -3.39 -3.55 25.71
C ILE A 248 -4.05 -3.10 27.02
N THR A 249 -3.27 -2.55 27.96
CA THR A 249 -3.79 -1.98 29.22
C THR A 249 -4.77 -0.83 28.97
N GLU A 250 -4.45 0.07 28.05
CA GLU A 250 -5.33 1.19 27.68
C GLU A 250 -6.68 0.68 27.15
N TYR A 251 -6.67 -0.23 26.17
CA TYR A 251 -7.90 -0.84 25.65
C TYR A 251 -8.65 -1.66 26.70
N ALA A 252 -7.94 -2.35 27.60
CA ALA A 252 -8.56 -3.11 28.67
C ALA A 252 -9.31 -2.21 29.65
N ASN A 253 -8.76 -1.04 29.97
CA ASN A 253 -9.38 -0.04 30.83
C ASN A 253 -10.57 0.64 30.14
N ASP A 254 -10.38 1.11 28.91
CA ASP A 254 -11.44 1.76 28.12
C ASP A 254 -12.65 0.85 27.92
N GLY A 255 -12.42 -0.45 27.73
CA GLY A 255 -13.46 -1.46 27.53
C GLY A 255 -13.93 -2.19 28.79
N SER A 256 -13.35 -1.92 29.96
CA SER A 256 -13.60 -2.69 31.20
C SER A 256 -13.48 -4.22 31.02
N CYS A 257 -12.46 -4.67 30.29
CA CYS A 257 -12.40 -6.01 29.72
C CYS A 257 -12.05 -7.12 30.74
N ARG A 258 -11.40 -6.76 31.85
CA ARG A 258 -10.78 -7.70 32.80
C ARG A 258 -11.71 -8.78 33.32
N ALA A 259 -12.98 -8.46 33.56
CA ALA A 259 -13.94 -9.41 34.15
C ALA A 259 -14.41 -10.49 33.15
N HIS A 260 -14.35 -10.23 31.85
CA HIS A 260 -15.07 -11.03 30.86
C HIS A 260 -14.24 -11.42 29.61
N TYR A 261 -13.03 -10.87 29.43
CA TYR A 261 -12.23 -11.13 28.22
C TYR A 261 -11.83 -12.61 28.09
N ALA A 262 -11.26 -13.18 29.17
CA ALA A 262 -10.97 -14.61 29.31
C ALA A 262 -10.85 -14.97 30.80
N SER A 263 -11.25 -16.18 31.18
CA SER A 263 -11.21 -16.68 32.56
C SER A 263 -11.01 -18.20 32.62
N GLY A 264 -10.63 -18.68 33.80
CA GLY A 264 -10.41 -20.10 34.07
C GLY A 264 -9.09 -20.63 33.49
N SER A 265 -8.52 -21.66 34.12
CA SER A 265 -7.33 -22.36 33.61
C SER A 265 -7.60 -23.84 33.55
N ASP A 266 -7.16 -24.51 32.49
CA ASP A 266 -7.39 -25.95 32.33
C ASP A 266 -6.33 -26.61 31.45
N LYS A 267 -6.26 -27.94 31.53
CA LYS A 267 -5.52 -28.82 30.63
C LYS A 267 -6.50 -29.76 29.95
N VAL A 268 -6.86 -29.43 28.72
CA VAL A 268 -7.89 -30.15 27.98
C VAL A 268 -7.25 -31.18 27.08
N TRP A 269 -7.71 -32.43 27.18
CA TRP A 269 -7.30 -33.50 26.29
C TRP A 269 -7.90 -33.28 24.91
N ILE A 270 -7.04 -33.31 23.91
CA ILE A 270 -7.42 -33.21 22.51
C ILE A 270 -7.25 -34.59 21.88
N THR A 271 -8.24 -34.99 21.08
CA THR A 271 -8.19 -36.24 20.34
C THR A 271 -6.99 -36.26 19.37
N LYS A 272 -6.60 -37.45 18.88
CA LYS A 272 -5.49 -37.60 17.91
C LYS A 272 -5.62 -36.74 16.63
N ASN A 273 -6.83 -36.25 16.32
CA ASN A 273 -7.12 -35.44 15.14
C ASN A 273 -7.21 -33.94 15.46
N ASN A 274 -6.65 -33.49 16.59
CA ASN A 274 -6.70 -32.10 17.06
C ASN A 274 -8.12 -31.56 17.33
N VAL A 275 -9.10 -32.44 17.57
CA VAL A 275 -10.49 -32.05 17.85
C VAL A 275 -10.73 -31.93 19.35
N VAL A 276 -11.38 -30.85 19.75
CA VAL A 276 -11.80 -30.56 21.13
C VAL A 276 -13.31 -30.28 21.18
N ASP A 277 -13.96 -30.76 22.24
CA ASP A 277 -15.35 -30.40 22.56
C ASP A 277 -15.39 -29.00 23.17
N VAL A 278 -16.26 -28.15 22.64
CA VAL A 278 -16.48 -26.79 23.11
C VAL A 278 -17.97 -26.56 23.37
N THR A 279 -18.27 -25.54 24.18
CA THR A 279 -19.64 -25.02 24.31
C THR A 279 -19.66 -23.57 23.84
N ILE A 280 -20.47 -23.27 22.83
CA ILE A 280 -20.63 -21.93 22.25
C ILE A 280 -22.06 -21.48 22.48
N ASN A 281 -22.25 -20.39 23.25
CA ASN A 281 -23.57 -19.90 23.66
C ASN A 281 -24.48 -21.01 24.24
N GLY A 282 -23.91 -21.93 25.02
CA GLY A 282 -24.64 -23.07 25.59
C GLY A 282 -24.83 -24.28 24.65
N VAL A 283 -24.42 -24.18 23.39
CA VAL A 283 -24.52 -25.27 22.40
C VAL A 283 -23.20 -26.02 22.33
N LYS A 284 -23.27 -27.35 22.49
CA LYS A 284 -22.11 -28.23 22.29
C LYS A 284 -21.69 -28.26 20.82
N ALA A 285 -20.39 -28.18 20.58
CA ALA A 285 -19.80 -28.23 19.25
C ALA A 285 -18.44 -28.92 19.29
N ARG A 286 -18.01 -29.45 18.15
CA ARG A 286 -16.66 -30.01 17.96
C ARG A 286 -15.83 -29.12 17.07
N MET A 287 -14.67 -28.71 17.58
CA MET A 287 -13.80 -27.77 16.89
C MET A 287 -12.42 -28.37 16.69
N LEU A 288 -11.82 -28.12 15.53
CA LEU A 288 -10.39 -28.36 15.32
C LEU A 288 -9.60 -27.22 15.95
N VAL A 289 -8.61 -27.53 16.79
CA VAL A 289 -7.69 -26.52 17.31
C VAL A 289 -6.70 -26.14 16.21
N ASP A 290 -6.74 -24.88 15.80
CA ASP A 290 -5.94 -24.39 14.68
C ASP A 290 -5.29 -23.04 15.03
N THR A 291 -3.99 -23.10 15.36
CA THR A 291 -3.18 -21.90 15.66
C THR A 291 -2.79 -21.11 14.42
N GLY A 292 -2.97 -21.68 13.22
CA GLY A 292 -2.80 -21.00 11.93
C GLY A 292 -4.04 -20.19 11.54
N ALA A 293 -5.23 -20.58 12.02
CA ALA A 293 -6.45 -19.81 11.82
C ALA A 293 -6.44 -18.55 12.69
N SER A 294 -6.38 -17.36 12.07
CA SER A 294 -6.38 -16.11 12.84
C SER A 294 -7.73 -15.81 13.55
N MET A 295 -8.82 -16.46 13.12
CA MET A 295 -10.14 -16.34 13.73
C MET A 295 -10.75 -17.70 14.03
N VAL A 296 -11.59 -17.76 15.07
CA VAL A 296 -12.55 -18.84 15.23
C VAL A 296 -13.48 -18.84 14.02
N SER A 297 -13.56 -19.97 13.32
CA SER A 297 -14.40 -20.14 12.14
C SER A 297 -15.47 -21.18 12.41
N ILE A 298 -16.71 -20.93 12.03
CA ILE A 298 -17.85 -21.82 12.31
C ILE A 298 -18.70 -22.07 11.06
N THR A 299 -19.40 -23.20 11.04
CA THR A 299 -20.38 -23.52 10.00
C THR A 299 -21.67 -22.70 10.18
N PRO A 300 -22.46 -22.47 9.11
CA PRO A 300 -23.79 -21.89 9.21
C PRO A 300 -24.70 -22.63 10.20
N GLY A 301 -24.68 -23.97 10.16
CA GLY A 301 -25.47 -24.81 11.06
C GLY A 301 -25.14 -24.56 12.54
N LEU A 302 -23.87 -24.48 12.91
CA LEU A 302 -23.49 -24.13 14.29
C LEU A 302 -23.92 -22.70 14.64
N ALA A 303 -23.70 -21.73 13.75
CA ALA A 303 -24.11 -20.35 13.97
C ALA A 303 -25.61 -20.25 14.26
N ALA A 304 -26.44 -20.94 13.48
CA ALA A 304 -27.89 -21.01 13.67
C ALA A 304 -28.27 -21.64 15.02
N ARG A 305 -27.71 -22.80 15.38
CA ARG A 305 -27.98 -23.46 16.67
C ARG A 305 -27.57 -22.58 17.85
N ALA A 306 -26.40 -21.95 17.77
CA ALA A 306 -25.84 -21.06 18.79
C ALA A 306 -26.41 -19.64 18.76
N ARG A 307 -27.36 -19.34 17.86
CA ARG A 307 -28.00 -18.02 17.67
C ARG A 307 -27.00 -16.88 17.45
N ILE A 308 -25.93 -17.16 16.70
CA ILE A 308 -24.95 -16.17 16.29
C ILE A 308 -25.41 -15.59 14.94
N LEU A 309 -25.69 -14.29 14.95
CA LEU A 309 -26.15 -13.58 13.74
C LEU A 309 -24.95 -13.18 12.86
N PRO A 310 -24.96 -13.51 11.56
CA PRO A 310 -23.97 -13.03 10.61
C PRO A 310 -24.19 -11.55 10.28
N ASP A 311 -23.10 -10.79 10.19
CA ASP A 311 -23.08 -9.45 9.60
C ASP A 311 -22.78 -9.57 8.10
N GLU A 312 -23.85 -9.74 7.32
CA GLU A 312 -23.77 -9.93 5.87
C GLU A 312 -23.36 -8.65 5.12
N GLN A 313 -23.32 -7.49 5.79
CA GLN A 313 -22.93 -6.23 5.17
C GLN A 313 -21.40 -6.06 5.12
N ASN A 314 -20.66 -6.79 5.95
CA ASN A 314 -19.22 -6.63 6.14
C ASN A 314 -18.44 -7.93 5.87
N LEU A 315 -18.80 -8.64 4.80
CA LEU A 315 -18.17 -9.91 4.41
C LEU A 315 -16.65 -9.83 4.33
N MET A 316 -16.00 -10.86 4.83
CA MET A 316 -14.54 -11.02 4.84
C MET A 316 -14.14 -12.16 3.91
N THR A 317 -12.95 -12.05 3.32
CA THR A 317 -12.41 -13.08 2.41
C THR A 317 -11.25 -13.81 3.08
N PHE A 318 -11.32 -15.14 3.06
CA PHE A 318 -10.32 -16.03 3.64
C PHE A 318 -9.63 -16.84 2.55
N GLN A 319 -8.32 -17.05 2.66
CA GLN A 319 -7.60 -18.01 1.85
C GLN A 319 -7.81 -19.41 2.43
N VAL A 320 -8.18 -20.37 1.59
CA VAL A 320 -8.28 -21.79 1.96
C VAL A 320 -7.57 -22.66 0.92
N VAL A 321 -7.43 -23.94 1.22
CA VAL A 321 -6.99 -24.92 0.22
C VAL A 321 -8.01 -24.95 -0.92
N GLY A 322 -7.56 -24.68 -2.14
CA GLY A 322 -8.40 -24.66 -3.34
C GLY A 322 -9.05 -23.32 -3.70
N GLY A 323 -8.73 -22.21 -3.02
CA GLY A 323 -9.15 -20.87 -3.42
C GLY A 323 -9.47 -19.94 -2.26
N THR A 324 -10.38 -19.00 -2.47
CA THR A 324 -10.88 -18.10 -1.42
C THR A 324 -12.31 -18.47 -1.03
N VAL A 325 -12.68 -18.18 0.22
CA VAL A 325 -14.06 -18.29 0.71
C VAL A 325 -14.51 -16.96 1.30
N GLN A 326 -15.80 -16.66 1.14
CA GLN A 326 -16.44 -15.55 1.84
C GLN A 326 -16.96 -16.04 3.18
N SER A 327 -16.76 -15.22 4.20
CA SER A 327 -17.28 -15.47 5.54
C SER A 327 -17.92 -14.20 6.09
N ALA A 328 -19.06 -14.34 6.76
CA ALA A 328 -19.70 -13.24 7.46
C ALA A 328 -19.13 -13.13 8.89
N PRO A 329 -18.72 -11.94 9.36
CA PRO A 329 -18.35 -11.77 10.76
C PRO A 329 -19.55 -11.96 11.68
N GLY A 330 -19.31 -12.46 12.89
CA GLY A 330 -20.30 -12.58 13.95
C GLY A 330 -19.63 -12.59 15.32
N TYR A 331 -20.43 -12.76 16.39
CA TYR A 331 -19.92 -12.82 17.76
C TYR A 331 -20.53 -13.97 18.54
N ALA A 332 -19.67 -14.84 19.06
CA ALA A 332 -20.04 -15.77 20.12
C ALA A 332 -20.07 -14.99 21.44
N GLN A 333 -21.21 -15.01 22.15
CA GLN A 333 -21.35 -14.35 23.44
C GLN A 333 -20.46 -15.01 24.49
N LEU A 334 -20.35 -16.34 24.44
CA LEU A 334 -19.50 -17.14 25.30
C LEU A 334 -18.97 -18.36 24.55
N ILE A 335 -17.67 -18.60 24.64
CA ILE A 335 -17.02 -19.86 24.23
C ILE A 335 -16.38 -20.48 25.47
N GLN A 336 -16.65 -21.76 25.71
CA GLN A 336 -16.08 -22.52 26.82
C GLN A 336 -15.33 -23.75 26.30
N VAL A 337 -14.14 -23.98 26.86
CA VAL A 337 -13.28 -25.14 26.57
C VAL A 337 -12.77 -25.67 27.89
N GLY A 338 -13.28 -26.84 28.31
CA GLY A 338 -13.05 -27.34 29.66
C GLY A 338 -13.54 -26.35 30.72
N GLN A 339 -12.67 -26.01 31.68
CA GLN A 339 -12.91 -25.01 32.74
C GLN A 339 -12.54 -23.58 32.34
N THR A 340 -12.19 -23.34 31.07
CA THR A 340 -11.87 -22.00 30.56
C THR A 340 -13.02 -21.38 29.79
N SER A 341 -13.10 -20.05 29.78
CA SER A 341 -14.11 -19.33 29.02
C SER A 341 -13.61 -18.00 28.48
N ALA A 342 -14.19 -17.56 27.36
CA ALA A 342 -13.98 -16.22 26.81
C ALA A 342 -15.31 -15.66 26.30
N ALA A 343 -15.60 -14.39 26.63
CA ALA A 343 -16.84 -13.73 26.22
C ALA A 343 -16.62 -12.82 25.01
N SER A 344 -17.70 -12.58 24.25
CA SER A 344 -17.70 -11.70 23.06
C SER A 344 -16.54 -12.00 22.11
N VAL A 345 -16.47 -13.25 21.64
CA VAL A 345 -15.40 -13.72 20.77
C VAL A 345 -15.80 -13.48 19.32
N PRO A 346 -14.99 -12.73 18.52
CA PRO A 346 -15.21 -12.61 17.09
C PRO A 346 -15.13 -13.97 16.39
N VAL A 347 -16.12 -14.28 15.57
CA VAL A 347 -16.17 -15.50 14.76
C VAL A 347 -16.37 -15.18 13.28
N ALA A 348 -15.87 -16.06 12.41
CA ALA A 348 -16.13 -16.04 10.98
C ALA A 348 -17.10 -17.18 10.60
N ILE A 349 -18.25 -16.82 10.06
CA ILE A 349 -19.29 -17.78 9.66
C ILE A 349 -19.12 -18.04 8.16
N SER A 350 -18.82 -19.29 7.79
CA SER A 350 -18.58 -19.65 6.39
C SER A 350 -19.85 -19.46 5.55
N VAL A 351 -19.79 -18.75 4.42
CA VAL A 351 -20.95 -18.57 3.55
C VAL A 351 -21.03 -19.71 2.52
N GLY A 352 -22.18 -20.38 2.44
CA GLY A 352 -22.46 -21.36 1.38
C GLY A 352 -21.69 -22.69 1.47
N ARG A 353 -21.07 -23.02 2.61
CA ARG A 353 -20.37 -24.29 2.85
C ARG A 353 -20.76 -24.91 4.19
N GLU A 354 -21.67 -25.88 4.18
CA GLU A 354 -22.14 -26.58 5.39
C GLU A 354 -21.08 -27.52 6.01
N ALA A 355 -20.26 -28.18 5.16
CA ALA A 355 -19.20 -29.10 5.60
C ALA A 355 -17.80 -28.52 5.35
N ALA A 356 -17.56 -27.27 5.75
CA ALA A 356 -16.33 -26.55 5.44
C ALA A 356 -15.06 -27.13 6.11
N PHE A 357 -15.20 -27.91 7.18
CA PHE A 357 -14.09 -28.34 8.05
C PHE A 357 -13.95 -29.87 8.17
N GLY A 358 -14.63 -30.61 7.29
CA GLY A 358 -14.72 -32.06 7.33
C GLY A 358 -15.96 -32.57 8.05
N ASP A 359 -16.21 -33.87 7.91
CA ASP A 359 -17.40 -34.49 8.48
C ASP A 359 -17.45 -34.25 9.98
N GLN A 360 -18.62 -33.81 10.45
CA GLN A 360 -18.94 -33.87 11.86
C GLN A 360 -18.11 -32.88 12.73
N ILE A 361 -17.39 -31.95 12.09
CA ILE A 361 -16.65 -30.83 12.70
C ILE A 361 -17.43 -29.53 12.46
N ASP A 362 -17.71 -28.79 13.53
CA ASP A 362 -18.51 -27.57 13.48
C ASP A 362 -17.67 -26.30 13.19
N GLY A 363 -16.34 -26.39 13.26
CA GLY A 363 -15.48 -25.22 13.06
C GLY A 363 -13.99 -25.39 13.42
N LEU A 364 -13.27 -24.27 13.34
CA LEU A 364 -11.89 -24.10 13.78
C LEU A 364 -11.85 -23.21 15.03
N LEU A 365 -11.18 -23.67 16.08
CA LEU A 365 -10.89 -22.89 17.28
C LEU A 365 -9.57 -22.13 17.03
N GLY A 366 -9.70 -20.92 16.50
CA GLY A 366 -8.57 -20.08 16.08
C GLY A 366 -8.16 -18.98 17.07
N MET A 367 -7.32 -18.07 16.60
CA MET A 367 -6.61 -17.10 17.42
C MET A 367 -7.50 -16.02 18.04
N THR A 368 -8.70 -15.75 17.54
CA THR A 368 -9.64 -14.84 18.24
C THR A 368 -10.08 -15.36 19.61
N PHE A 369 -10.00 -16.67 19.84
CA PHE A 369 -10.13 -17.30 21.15
C PHE A 369 -8.76 -17.60 21.77
N LEU A 370 -7.87 -18.30 21.06
CA LEU A 370 -6.62 -18.83 21.63
C LEU A 370 -5.68 -17.71 22.10
N ALA A 371 -5.59 -16.58 21.39
CA ALA A 371 -4.71 -15.47 21.76
C ALA A 371 -5.11 -14.81 23.09
N ARG A 372 -6.31 -15.07 23.61
CA ARG A 372 -6.75 -14.59 24.93
C ARG A 372 -6.13 -15.35 26.09
N PHE A 373 -5.46 -16.46 25.79
CA PHE A 373 -4.78 -17.33 26.74
C PHE A 373 -3.28 -17.41 26.44
N ASN A 374 -2.48 -17.61 27.48
CA ASN A 374 -1.20 -18.29 27.37
C ASN A 374 -1.51 -19.76 27.14
N PHE A 375 -1.28 -20.23 25.92
CA PHE A 375 -1.59 -21.60 25.53
C PHE A 375 -0.34 -22.36 25.12
N THR A 376 -0.34 -23.66 25.40
CA THR A 376 0.64 -24.60 24.85
C THR A 376 -0.12 -25.79 24.26
N PHE A 377 0.40 -26.30 23.16
CA PHE A 377 -0.11 -27.51 22.55
C PHE A 377 1.03 -28.52 22.47
N SER A 378 0.97 -29.54 23.34
CA SER A 378 1.98 -30.59 23.38
C SER A 378 1.36 -31.92 23.80
N SER A 379 1.81 -33.01 23.17
CA SER A 379 1.43 -34.38 23.53
C SER A 379 -0.09 -34.63 23.64
N GLY A 380 -0.89 -33.99 22.77
CA GLY A 380 -2.36 -34.14 22.77
C GLY A 380 -3.09 -33.39 23.89
N ILE A 381 -2.41 -32.46 24.57
CA ILE A 381 -2.99 -31.60 25.60
C ILE A 381 -2.92 -30.15 25.13
N LEU A 382 -4.04 -29.45 25.27
CA LEU A 382 -4.09 -27.98 25.18
C LEU A 382 -4.21 -27.43 26.59
N GLU A 383 -3.12 -26.79 27.04
CA GLU A 383 -3.12 -26.04 28.28
C GLU A 383 -3.55 -24.60 27.99
N LEU A 384 -4.51 -24.09 28.77
CA LEU A 384 -5.04 -22.74 28.64
C LEU A 384 -4.92 -22.03 29.98
N LYS A 385 -4.25 -20.88 29.99
CA LYS A 385 -4.16 -19.97 31.14
C LYS A 385 -4.51 -18.55 30.69
N PRO A 386 -5.41 -17.80 31.34
CA PRO A 386 -5.79 -16.47 30.88
C PRO A 386 -4.57 -15.55 30.83
N ARG A 387 -4.49 -14.69 29.82
CA ARG A 387 -3.48 -13.64 29.79
C ARG A 387 -3.84 -12.53 30.75
N THR A 388 -2.83 -11.97 31.40
CA THR A 388 -3.00 -10.80 32.25
C THR A 388 -3.04 -9.55 31.38
N ILE A 389 -4.25 -9.02 31.17
CA ILE A 389 -4.46 -7.69 30.62
C ILE A 389 -4.45 -6.71 31.81
N ASN A 390 -3.25 -6.26 32.18
CA ASN A 390 -3.03 -5.43 33.39
C ASN A 390 -3.79 -4.11 33.34
#